data_AF-R5AZF1-F1
#
_entry.id   AF-R5AZF1-F1
#
_cell.length_a   1.000
_cell.length_b   1.000
_cell.length_c   1.000
_cell.angle_alpha   90.00
_cell.angle_beta   90.00
_cell.angle_gamma   90.00
#
_symmetry.space_group_name_H-M   'P 1'
#
loop_
_entity.id
_entity.type
_entity.pdbx_description
1 polymer ?
#
loop_
_entity_poly.entity_id
_entity_poly.type
_entity_poly.pdbx_seq_one_letter_code
_entity_poly.pdbx_strand_id
1 'polypeptide(L)'
;MVSLLICCISSCSNKSNTDTGDSSQADTIQTEMTTPVDHIVTPESARTLAKKVSNNEVLTTDDYNAMLDYVLAMGSKMGEAMKKVDIDALTKIPEEYPESDIFLKALEDAAASNKLDKGQLDKAKQFKKLIGEDEI
;
A
#
# COMPACT_ATOMS: atom_id res chain seq x y z
N MET A 1 -28.44 -28.21 25.93
CA MET A 1 -27.17 -28.69 26.52
C MET A 1 -26.88 -30.07 25.98
N VAL A 2 -25.96 -30.20 25.03
CA VAL A 2 -25.41 -31.50 24.61
C VAL A 2 -23.92 -31.27 24.39
N SER A 3 -23.15 -31.80 25.34
CA SER A 3 -21.69 -31.88 25.33
C SER A 3 -21.38 -33.37 25.35
N LEU A 4 -20.51 -33.85 24.45
CA LEU A 4 -20.01 -35.22 24.47
C LEU A 4 -18.56 -35.24 23.94
N LEU A 5 -17.64 -35.65 24.84
CA LEU A 5 -16.45 -36.51 24.66
C LEU A 5 -15.35 -36.00 23.71
N ILE A 6 -14.17 -35.57 24.18
CA ILE A 6 -13.05 -36.37 24.77
C ILE A 6 -12.63 -37.56 23.90
N CYS A 7 -11.40 -37.49 23.39
CA CYS A 7 -10.41 -38.58 23.38
C CYS A 7 -9.03 -37.88 23.37
N CYS A 8 -8.23 -37.95 24.45
CA CYS A 8 -7.28 -39.04 24.73
C CYS A 8 -6.27 -39.14 23.56
N ILE A 9 -4.95 -39.11 23.67
CA ILE A 9 -3.96 -39.74 24.58
C ILE A 9 -2.60 -39.41 23.88
N SER A 10 -1.44 -39.23 24.49
CA SER A 10 -0.69 -40.14 25.36
C SER A 10 0.56 -39.43 25.88
N SER A 11 0.85 -39.73 27.14
CA SER A 11 2.08 -39.48 27.87
C SER A 11 3.33 -40.14 27.28
N CYS A 12 4.45 -39.75 27.90
CA CYS A 12 5.72 -40.48 28.08
C CYS A 12 6.83 -40.11 27.07
N SER A 13 8.09 -39.90 27.45
CA SER A 13 8.78 -39.81 28.74
C SER A 13 10.25 -39.45 28.42
N ASN A 14 10.93 -38.80 29.38
CA ASN A 14 12.39 -38.73 29.56
C ASN A 14 13.26 -38.07 28.47
N LYS A 15 14.03 -37.04 28.84
CA LYS A 15 15.39 -37.18 29.43
C LYS A 15 16.16 -35.85 29.37
N SER A 16 16.45 -35.33 30.57
CA SER A 16 17.70 -34.66 30.99
C SER A 16 18.72 -34.22 29.93
N ASN A 17 18.91 -32.90 29.86
CA ASN A 17 20.16 -32.13 29.92
C ASN A 17 21.41 -32.52 29.09
N THR A 18 21.73 -31.55 28.23
CA THR A 18 23.05 -30.94 27.92
C THR A 18 24.13 -31.84 27.34
N ASP A 19 24.34 -31.72 26.02
CA ASP A 19 25.66 -31.43 25.44
C ASP A 19 25.46 -30.99 23.97
N THR A 20 25.62 -29.69 23.68
CA THR A 20 25.70 -29.21 22.30
C THR A 20 27.06 -28.55 22.12
N GLY A 21 28.06 -29.42 22.00
CA GLY A 21 29.32 -29.07 21.37
C GLY A 21 29.13 -28.91 19.86
N ASP A 22 29.50 -27.72 19.41
CA ASP A 22 30.17 -27.43 18.15
C ASP A 22 29.37 -27.32 16.83
N SER A 23 29.66 -26.18 16.18
CA SER A 23 29.43 -25.79 14.79
C SER A 23 28.00 -25.68 14.27
N SER A 24 27.34 -24.59 14.65
CA SER A 24 26.28 -23.95 13.87
C SER A 24 26.88 -23.28 12.61
N GLN A 25 26.93 -24.02 11.50
CA GLN A 25 26.81 -23.39 10.18
C GLN A 25 25.32 -23.17 9.90
N ALA A 26 24.76 -22.14 10.55
CA ALA A 26 23.56 -21.50 10.04
C ALA A 26 24.01 -20.66 8.85
N ASP A 27 23.82 -21.21 7.65
CA ASP A 27 23.91 -20.47 6.40
C ASP A 27 23.07 -19.21 6.56
N THR A 28 23.76 -18.08 6.71
CA THR A 28 23.15 -16.77 6.80
C THR A 28 22.71 -16.43 5.38
N ILE A 29 21.54 -16.94 4.99
CA ILE A 29 20.77 -16.31 3.93
C ILE A 29 20.34 -14.97 4.53
N GLN A 30 21.17 -13.94 4.33
CA GLN A 30 20.70 -12.57 4.35
C GLN A 30 19.69 -12.46 3.22
N THR A 31 18.44 -12.79 3.52
CA THR A 31 17.31 -12.31 2.75
C THR A 31 17.36 -10.81 2.96
N GLU A 32 17.98 -10.10 2.01
CA GLU A 32 17.84 -8.66 1.92
C GLU A 32 16.33 -8.40 1.93
N MET A 33 15.83 -7.86 3.04
CA MET A 33 14.54 -7.20 3.06
C MET A 33 14.75 -5.98 2.17
N THR A 34 14.60 -6.15 0.86
CA THR A 34 14.35 -5.02 -0.02
C THR A 34 13.03 -4.46 0.47
N THR A 35 13.12 -3.45 1.32
CA THR A 35 12.05 -2.48 1.55
C THR A 35 11.47 -2.22 0.15
N PRO A 36 10.13 -2.33 -0.05
CA PRO A 36 9.54 -1.91 -1.31
C PRO A 36 10.15 -0.56 -1.63
N VAL A 37 10.62 -0.36 -2.87
CA VAL A 37 11.10 0.95 -3.28
C VAL A 37 9.97 1.90 -2.95
N ASP A 38 10.15 2.68 -1.87
CA ASP A 38 9.30 3.82 -1.59
C ASP A 38 9.40 4.62 -2.88
N HIS A 39 8.37 4.52 -3.72
CA HIS A 39 8.22 5.37 -4.88
C HIS A 39 7.93 6.74 -4.29
N ILE A 40 8.97 7.39 -3.78
CA ILE A 40 8.95 8.76 -3.33
C ILE A 40 8.72 9.54 -4.61
N VAL A 41 7.47 9.84 -4.88
CA VAL A 41 7.11 10.72 -5.97
C VAL A 41 7.55 12.11 -5.55
N THR A 42 8.78 12.45 -5.91
CA THR A 42 9.28 13.81 -5.80
C THR A 42 8.38 14.77 -6.60
N PRO A 43 8.29 16.05 -6.22
CA PRO A 43 7.51 17.01 -7.01
C PRO A 43 7.94 17.07 -8.49
N GLU A 44 9.22 16.86 -8.78
CA GLU A 44 9.74 16.87 -10.14
C GLU A 44 9.32 15.63 -10.96
N SER A 45 9.32 14.45 -10.32
CA SER A 45 8.82 13.23 -10.96
C SER A 45 7.30 13.27 -11.13
N ALA A 46 6.54 13.82 -10.18
CA ALA A 46 5.10 14.09 -10.33
C ALA A 46 4.82 14.97 -11.54
N ARG A 47 5.52 16.11 -11.66
CA ARG A 47 5.35 17.03 -12.81
C ARG A 47 5.64 16.37 -14.15
N THR A 48 6.72 15.59 -14.21
CA THR A 48 7.10 14.87 -15.43
C THR A 48 6.03 13.85 -15.82
N LEU A 49 5.52 13.10 -14.84
CA LEU A 49 4.45 12.14 -15.05
C LEU A 49 3.13 12.81 -15.44
N ALA A 50 2.77 13.94 -14.81
CA ALA A 50 1.57 14.71 -15.16
C ALA A 50 1.65 15.27 -16.58
N LYS A 51 2.84 15.68 -17.03
CA LYS A 51 3.08 16.09 -18.42
C LYS A 51 2.90 14.92 -19.38
N LYS A 52 3.42 13.73 -19.03
CA LYS A 52 3.23 12.50 -19.80
C LYS A 52 1.74 12.17 -19.98
N VAL A 53 0.97 12.23 -18.89
CA VAL A 53 -0.50 12.06 -18.91
C VAL A 53 -1.16 13.10 -19.81
N SER A 54 -0.80 14.38 -19.64
CA SER A 54 -1.38 15.50 -20.42
C SER A 54 -1.08 15.41 -21.92
N ASN A 55 0.07 14.84 -22.28
CA ASN A 55 0.46 14.59 -23.66
C ASN A 55 -0.21 13.35 -24.29
N ASN A 56 -1.06 12.64 -23.53
CA ASN A 56 -1.65 11.35 -23.93
C ASN A 56 -0.60 10.30 -24.32
N GLU A 57 0.56 10.32 -23.67
CA GLU A 57 1.59 9.31 -23.89
C GLU A 57 1.15 7.95 -23.31
N VAL A 58 1.73 6.87 -23.83
CA VAL A 58 1.44 5.52 -23.33
C VAL A 58 1.99 5.38 -21.91
N LEU A 59 1.10 5.06 -20.97
CA LEU A 59 1.42 4.83 -19.57
C LEU A 59 1.77 3.35 -19.33
N THR A 60 2.84 3.14 -18.58
CA THR A 60 3.33 1.83 -18.13
C THR A 60 2.74 1.48 -16.76
N THR A 61 2.93 0.22 -16.33
CA THR A 61 2.56 -0.22 -14.98
C THR A 61 3.21 0.63 -13.90
N ASP A 62 4.47 1.03 -14.07
CA ASP A 62 5.19 1.87 -13.10
C ASP A 62 4.63 3.29 -13.06
N ASP A 63 4.19 3.84 -14.19
CA ASP A 63 3.51 5.14 -14.24
C ASP A 63 2.20 5.09 -13.43
N TYR A 64 1.40 4.04 -13.60
CA TYR A 64 0.17 3.87 -12.81
C TYR A 64 0.46 3.69 -11.32
N ASN A 65 1.51 2.93 -10.96
CA ASN A 65 1.92 2.77 -9.57
C ASN A 65 2.36 4.10 -8.96
N ALA A 66 3.16 4.90 -9.68
CA ALA A 66 3.59 6.21 -9.22
C ALA A 66 2.41 7.17 -9.05
N MET A 67 1.45 7.19 -9.98
CA MET A 67 0.22 7.98 -9.81
C MET A 67 -0.58 7.53 -8.58
N LEU A 68 -0.74 6.21 -8.39
CA LEU A 68 -1.45 5.65 -7.24
C LEU A 68 -0.78 5.99 -5.92
N ASP A 69 0.54 5.86 -5.83
CA ASP A 69 1.31 6.16 -4.62
C ASP A 69 1.22 7.65 -4.29
N TYR A 70 1.25 8.52 -5.31
CA TYR A 70 1.03 9.96 -5.15
C TYR A 70 -0.36 10.30 -4.58
N VAL A 71 -1.43 9.78 -5.19
CA VAL A 71 -2.80 10.06 -4.72
C VAL A 71 -3.09 9.39 -3.38
N LEU A 72 -2.46 8.25 -3.05
CA LEU A 72 -2.59 7.62 -1.74
C LEU A 72 -1.90 8.42 -0.64
N ALA A 73 -0.74 9.03 -0.92
CA ALA A 73 -0.09 9.94 0.01
C ALA A 73 -0.96 11.17 0.29
N MET A 74 -1.56 11.74 -0.77
CA MET A 74 -2.54 12.83 -0.63
C MET A 74 -3.77 12.38 0.17
N GLY A 75 -4.38 11.26 -0.20
CA GLY A 75 -5.58 10.71 0.44
C GLY A 75 -5.38 10.40 1.92
N SER A 76 -4.18 9.94 2.31
CA SER A 76 -3.82 9.73 3.72
C SER A 76 -3.85 11.04 4.51
N LYS A 77 -3.24 12.11 3.98
CA LYS A 77 -3.29 13.45 4.60
C LYS A 77 -4.71 14.00 4.65
N MET A 78 -5.50 13.83 3.59
CA MET A 78 -6.90 14.25 3.55
C MET A 78 -7.72 13.50 4.60
N GLY A 79 -7.56 12.18 4.70
CA GLY A 79 -8.24 11.35 5.69
C GLY A 79 -7.89 11.75 7.12
N GLU A 80 -6.62 12.06 7.40
CA GLU A 80 -6.22 12.58 8.71
C GLU A 80 -6.83 13.95 9.02
N ALA A 81 -6.82 14.88 8.05
CA ALA A 81 -7.39 16.19 8.21
C ALA A 81 -8.92 16.13 8.41
N MET A 82 -9.62 15.26 7.66
CA MET A 82 -11.05 15.00 7.85
C MET A 82 -11.38 14.45 9.23
N LYS A 83 -10.61 13.47 9.72
CA LYS A 83 -10.79 12.91 11.08
C LYS A 83 -10.63 13.98 12.17
N LYS A 84 -9.77 14.97 11.95
CA LYS A 84 -9.51 16.08 12.88
C LYS A 84 -10.45 17.27 12.66
N VAL A 85 -11.29 17.24 11.61
CA VAL A 85 -12.10 18.39 11.17
C VAL A 85 -11.23 19.63 10.92
N ASP A 86 -10.02 19.40 10.40
CA ASP A 86 -9.02 20.45 10.14
C ASP A 86 -9.24 21.04 8.74
N ILE A 87 -10.15 22.01 8.67
CA ILE A 87 -10.53 22.66 7.40
C ILE A 87 -9.33 23.39 6.78
N ASP A 88 -8.48 24.02 7.59
CA ASP A 88 -7.29 24.72 7.10
C ASP A 88 -6.32 23.76 6.42
N ALA A 89 -6.07 22.59 7.01
CA ALA A 89 -5.26 21.55 6.38
C ALA A 89 -5.91 21.04 5.08
N LEU A 90 -7.22 20.79 5.09
CA LEU A 90 -7.94 20.34 3.89
C LEU A 90 -7.81 21.31 2.71
N THR A 91 -7.84 22.61 2.97
CA THR A 91 -7.68 23.63 1.91
C THR A 91 -6.27 23.71 1.33
N LYS A 92 -5.24 23.29 2.08
CA LYS A 92 -3.83 23.35 1.65
C LYS A 92 -3.36 22.10 0.92
N ILE A 93 -4.00 20.96 1.16
CA ILE A 93 -3.58 19.69 0.53
C ILE A 93 -3.55 19.78 -1.00
N PRO A 94 -4.53 20.38 -1.71
CA PRO A 94 -4.43 20.55 -3.15
C PRO A 94 -3.20 21.35 -3.61
N GLU A 95 -2.73 22.31 -2.81
CA GLU A 95 -1.52 23.09 -3.10
C GLU A 95 -0.24 22.27 -2.91
N GLU A 96 -0.24 21.35 -1.94
CA GLU A 96 0.85 20.39 -1.73
C GLU A 96 0.90 19.30 -2.79
N TYR A 97 -0.24 19.00 -3.43
CA TYR A 97 -0.39 17.96 -4.45
C TYR A 97 -1.01 18.49 -5.76
N PRO A 98 -0.36 19.44 -6.46
CA PRO A 98 -0.99 20.15 -7.59
C PRO A 98 -1.27 19.26 -8.82
N GLU A 99 -0.57 18.14 -8.96
CA GLU A 99 -0.79 17.17 -10.04
C GLU A 99 -1.93 16.16 -9.76
N SER A 100 -2.53 16.21 -8.57
CA SER A 100 -3.52 15.21 -8.12
C SER A 100 -4.74 15.10 -9.04
N ASP A 101 -5.30 16.21 -9.51
CA ASP A 101 -6.47 16.21 -10.39
C ASP A 101 -6.21 15.47 -11.72
N ILE A 102 -5.03 15.68 -12.30
CA ILE A 102 -4.62 15.01 -13.54
C ILE A 102 -4.48 13.51 -13.31
N PHE A 103 -3.88 13.12 -12.19
CA PHE A 103 -3.69 11.71 -11.85
C PHE A 103 -4.99 11.01 -11.50
N LEU A 104 -5.86 11.63 -10.70
CA LEU A 104 -7.17 11.06 -10.35
C LEU A 104 -7.98 10.79 -11.62
N LYS A 105 -8.07 11.77 -12.53
CA LYS A 105 -8.76 11.59 -13.80
C LYS A 105 -8.16 10.47 -14.65
N ALA A 106 -6.83 10.42 -14.78
CA ALA A 106 -6.16 9.38 -15.55
C ALA A 106 -6.38 7.97 -14.96
N LEU A 107 -6.40 7.86 -13.63
CA LEU A 107 -6.65 6.60 -12.93
C LEU A 107 -8.12 6.16 -13.07
N GLU A 108 -9.08 7.09 -13.04
CA GLU A 108 -10.49 6.81 -13.32
C GLU A 108 -10.69 6.29 -14.75
N ASP A 109 -10.12 6.96 -15.75
CA ASP A 109 -10.18 6.55 -17.15
C ASP A 109 -9.51 5.17 -17.36
N ALA A 110 -8.39 4.93 -16.67
CA ALA A 110 -7.69 3.65 -16.70
C ALA A 110 -8.50 2.52 -16.06
N ALA A 111 -9.17 2.78 -14.93
CA ALA A 111 -10.06 1.82 -14.28
C ALA A 111 -11.26 1.48 -15.18
N ALA A 112 -11.90 2.49 -15.79
CA ALA A 112 -13.02 2.30 -16.71
C ALA A 112 -12.61 1.52 -17.97
N SER A 113 -11.34 1.64 -18.39
CA SER A 113 -10.79 0.96 -19.56
C SER A 113 -10.12 -0.40 -19.25
N ASN A 114 -10.23 -0.91 -18.02
CA ASN A 114 -9.55 -2.13 -17.56
C ASN A 114 -8.02 -2.14 -17.79
N LYS A 115 -7.38 -0.97 -17.70
CA LYS A 115 -5.92 -0.81 -17.85
C LYS A 115 -5.15 -1.02 -16.55
N LEU A 116 -5.85 -0.97 -15.41
CA LEU A 116 -5.26 -1.21 -14.10
C LEU A 116 -5.25 -2.71 -13.79
N ASP A 117 -4.12 -3.21 -13.28
CA ASP A 117 -4.05 -4.56 -12.76
C ASP A 117 -4.76 -4.68 -11.39
N LYS A 118 -4.87 -5.91 -10.88
CA LYS A 118 -5.55 -6.18 -9.62
C LYS A 118 -4.94 -5.42 -8.43
N GLY A 119 -3.61 -5.36 -8.33
CA GLY A 119 -2.93 -4.66 -7.23
C GLY A 119 -3.16 -3.15 -7.31
N GLN A 120 -3.16 -2.61 -8.53
CA GLN A 120 -3.46 -1.21 -8.79
C GLN A 120 -4.91 -0.84 -8.48
N LEU A 121 -5.87 -1.70 -8.83
CA LEU A 121 -7.28 -1.54 -8.46
C LEU A 121 -7.47 -1.59 -6.94
N ASP A 122 -6.74 -2.47 -6.24
CA ASP A 122 -6.81 -2.56 -4.78
C ASP A 122 -6.20 -1.31 -4.11
N LYS A 123 -5.13 -0.73 -4.67
CA LYS A 123 -4.61 0.60 -4.25
C LYS A 123 -5.62 1.72 -4.52
N ALA A 124 -6.27 1.75 -5.68
CA ALA A 124 -7.29 2.76 -5.99
C ALA A 124 -8.49 2.71 -5.02
N LYS A 125 -8.89 1.50 -4.60
CA LYS A 125 -9.93 1.34 -3.56
C LYS A 125 -9.46 1.83 -2.19
N GLN A 126 -8.19 1.67 -1.85
CA GLN A 126 -7.64 2.22 -0.59
C GLN A 126 -7.74 3.74 -0.54
N PHE A 127 -7.55 4.44 -1.67
CA PHE A 127 -7.74 5.89 -1.73
C PHE A 127 -9.16 6.29 -1.29
N LYS A 128 -10.21 5.66 -1.85
CA LYS A 128 -11.60 5.92 -1.47
C LYS A 128 -11.87 5.70 0.03
N LYS A 129 -11.29 4.63 0.58
CA LYS A 129 -11.37 4.33 2.03
C LYS A 129 -10.71 5.41 2.88
N LEU A 130 -9.54 5.91 2.45
CA LEU A 130 -8.82 6.95 3.18
C LEU A 130 -9.61 8.25 3.25
N ILE A 131 -10.34 8.59 2.19
CA ILE A 131 -11.13 9.81 2.11
C ILE A 131 -12.59 9.66 2.61
N GLY A 132 -12.95 8.49 3.14
CA GLY A 132 -14.30 8.24 3.68
C GLY A 132 -15.39 8.06 2.61
N GLU A 133 -15.04 7.89 1.34
CA GLU A 133 -16.00 7.63 0.26
C GLU A 133 -16.52 6.18 0.22
N ASP A 134 -15.91 5.27 1.00
CA ASP A 134 -16.34 3.86 1.12
C ASP A 134 -17.31 3.63 2.31
N GLU A 135 -17.64 4.67 3.09
CA GLU A 135 -18.63 4.64 4.18
C GLU A 135 -19.90 5.45 3.80
N ILE A 136 -20.71 4.95 2.88
CA ILE A 136 -22.15 5.26 2.75
C ILE A 136 -22.93 4.02 2.30
#